data_AF-A0A9D2B2I6-F1
#
_entry.id   AF-A0A9D2B2I6-F1
#
_cell.length_a   1.000
_cell.length_b   1.000
_cell.length_c   1.000
_cell.angle_alpha   90.00
_cell.angle_beta   90.00
_cell.angle_gamma   90.00
#
_symmetry.space_group_name_H-M   'P 1'
#
loop_
_entity.id
_entity.type
_entity.pdbx_description
1 polymer ?
#
loop_
_entity_poly.entity_id
_entity_poly.type
_entity_poly.pdbx_seq_one_letter_code
_entity_poly.pdbx_strand_id
1 'polypeptide(L)'
;MQSDNNDHNGLRATPPTTPQAPTEQGQTLTALDSIATIAPESAEQTLYSASWTQPQHSLQRQQSILHAQDLAWFEGASGATPFYKKELPSPLSWPEPQTRAELEQRLQNIVGRSVAELSQLALLQTPRNISSAKGYVGQLVELFLGAHAHNQSGPDFTQLALELKTMPVGFDLMPQESTFICSADLSPQRLIPFTNSALYHKLRQVLFVLILAPKNLSLALGERRILGYFFFELKDEHLRTVETDYNEFQELLLGGHAQEINGTMGTIVQLRPKATSADEVVKVVDSEGNFNYTKPRGYYLRASFTRELLNTFIQEQGLTEILPKLQNFRQKLNLETAPASDDEEVF
;
A
#
# COMPACT_ATOMS: atom_id res chain seq x y z
N MET A 1 -12.06 76.25 -28.81
CA MET A 1 -13.26 76.86 -28.19
C MET A 1 -13.41 76.25 -26.81
N GLN A 2 -13.23 77.08 -25.77
CA GLN A 2 -13.71 77.03 -24.35
C GLN A 2 -13.68 75.68 -23.61
N SER A 3 -12.88 75.45 -22.57
CA SER A 3 -12.68 76.11 -21.25
C SER A 3 -13.66 75.69 -20.15
N ASP A 4 -13.07 75.51 -18.95
CA ASP A 4 -13.61 75.59 -17.57
C ASP A 4 -14.21 74.30 -16.95
N ASN A 5 -13.66 73.66 -15.91
CA ASN A 5 -13.30 74.02 -14.52
C ASN A 5 -14.46 74.47 -13.59
N ASN A 6 -14.74 73.64 -12.55
CA ASN A 6 -14.96 73.99 -11.13
C ASN A 6 -15.41 72.72 -10.35
N ASP A 7 -14.68 72.19 -9.38
CA ASP A 7 -14.44 72.64 -7.98
C ASP A 7 -15.62 72.44 -7.01
N HIS A 8 -15.42 71.59 -5.97
CA HIS A 8 -15.48 72.01 -4.55
C HIS A 8 -15.16 70.89 -3.53
N ASN A 9 -14.20 71.22 -2.62
CA ASN A 9 -14.04 70.93 -1.18
C ASN A 9 -14.57 69.60 -0.61
N GLY A 10 -13.84 68.81 0.18
CA GLY A 10 -12.78 69.13 1.15
C GLY A 10 -13.31 68.93 2.58
N LEU A 11 -12.71 67.99 3.36
CA LEU A 11 -12.38 68.11 4.79
C LEU A 11 -11.84 66.79 5.38
N ARG A 12 -10.89 66.96 6.30
CA ARG A 12 -9.95 66.02 6.92
C ARG A 12 -10.24 65.97 8.42
N ALA A 13 -10.21 64.81 9.07
CA ALA A 13 -9.89 64.69 10.50
C ALA A 13 -9.58 63.22 10.91
N THR A 14 -8.53 63.06 11.70
CA THR A 14 -8.00 61.80 12.27
C THR A 14 -8.48 61.60 13.74
N PRO A 15 -7.98 60.63 14.54
CA PRO A 15 -8.77 59.61 15.27
C PRO A 15 -8.93 59.91 16.77
N PRO A 16 -9.51 58.98 17.56
CA PRO A 16 -8.96 58.77 18.90
C PRO A 16 -8.85 57.30 19.37
N THR A 17 -8.10 57.22 20.46
CA THR A 17 -7.42 56.13 21.18
C THR A 17 -8.31 55.28 22.10
N THR A 18 -7.78 54.11 22.47
CA THR A 18 -8.23 53.04 23.41
C THR A 18 -8.71 53.49 24.79
N PRO A 19 -9.45 52.62 25.53
CA PRO A 19 -8.86 52.06 26.77
C PRO A 19 -9.13 50.55 27.02
N GLN A 20 -8.37 50.00 27.98
CA GLN A 20 -8.17 48.59 28.36
C GLN A 20 -9.31 47.90 29.16
N ALA A 21 -9.11 46.58 29.30
CA ALA A 21 -9.79 45.47 30.02
C ALA A 21 -10.40 45.67 31.43
N PRO A 22 -11.15 44.65 31.91
CA PRO A 22 -10.72 43.83 33.06
C PRO A 22 -10.77 42.32 32.73
N THR A 23 -9.75 41.48 33.00
CA THR A 23 -9.43 40.74 34.24
C THR A 23 -10.58 39.96 34.88
N GLU A 24 -10.55 38.62 34.75
CA GLU A 24 -10.97 37.68 35.80
C GLU A 24 -10.02 36.45 35.79
N GLN A 25 -9.13 36.43 36.79
CA GLN A 25 -8.66 35.22 37.48
C GLN A 25 -9.84 34.78 38.37
N GLY A 26 -10.13 33.52 38.69
CA GLY A 26 -9.44 32.24 38.65
C GLY A 26 -10.19 31.35 39.67
N GLN A 27 -10.14 30.03 39.52
CA GLN A 27 -10.33 29.13 40.67
C GLN A 27 -9.62 27.79 40.42
N THR A 28 -8.57 27.63 41.21
CA THR A 28 -7.83 26.44 41.60
C THR A 28 -8.68 25.22 41.93
N LEU A 29 -8.24 24.04 41.51
CA LEU A 29 -8.25 22.84 42.35
C LEU A 29 -6.93 22.09 42.24
N THR A 30 -6.39 21.84 43.42
CA THR A 30 -5.10 21.26 43.79
C THR A 30 -5.10 19.72 43.71
N ALA A 31 -3.99 19.19 43.18
CA ALA A 31 -3.11 18.17 43.77
C ALA A 31 -3.65 16.79 44.24
N LEU A 32 -2.96 15.77 43.69
CA LEU A 32 -2.45 14.52 44.28
C LEU A 32 -3.24 13.19 44.16
N ASP A 33 -2.49 12.24 43.56
CA ASP A 33 -2.26 10.85 43.96
C ASP A 33 -3.31 9.77 43.64
N SER A 34 -3.02 8.92 42.64
CA SER A 34 -2.36 7.61 42.85
C SER A 34 -2.56 6.61 41.69
N ILE A 35 -1.54 5.75 41.46
CA ILE A 35 -1.53 4.44 40.77
C ILE A 35 -1.48 4.50 39.22
N ALA A 36 -0.56 3.88 38.46
CA ALA A 36 0.63 3.09 38.75
C ALA A 36 1.60 3.16 37.54
N THR A 37 2.87 3.00 37.87
CA THR A 37 4.05 2.64 37.07
C THR A 37 3.78 1.96 35.73
N ILE A 38 4.22 2.59 34.63
CA ILE A 38 4.54 1.90 33.37
C ILE A 38 6.02 2.19 33.05
N ALA A 39 6.74 1.10 32.77
CA ALA A 39 8.16 1.03 32.42
C ALA A 39 8.47 1.73 31.07
N PRO A 40 9.75 1.96 30.73
CA PRO A 40 10.17 3.11 29.93
C PRO A 40 9.73 3.04 28.46
N GLU A 41 9.33 4.19 27.93
CA GLU A 41 9.13 4.47 26.50
C GLU A 41 10.34 3.96 25.71
N SER A 42 10.13 2.92 24.89
CA SER A 42 11.10 2.48 23.90
C SER A 42 11.20 3.54 22.80
N ALA A 43 12.39 3.68 22.21
CA ALA A 43 12.71 4.56 21.09
C ALA A 43 11.93 4.30 19.78
N GLU A 44 10.80 3.60 19.84
CA GLU A 44 9.91 3.19 18.76
C GLU A 44 8.76 4.18 18.53
N GLN A 45 8.31 4.90 19.56
CA GLN A 45 7.24 5.89 19.43
C GLN A 45 7.69 7.18 18.71
N THR A 46 8.99 7.50 18.76
CA THR A 46 9.56 8.72 18.16
C THR A 46 9.62 8.67 16.62
N LEU A 47 9.44 7.51 16.00
CA LEU A 47 9.38 7.37 14.54
C LEU A 47 8.09 7.98 13.96
N TYR A 48 6.99 7.94 14.71
CA TYR A 48 5.63 8.02 14.14
C TYR A 48 4.79 9.24 14.59
N SER A 49 5.22 10.03 15.56
CA SER A 49 4.36 11.09 16.13
C SER A 49 4.42 12.47 15.45
N ALA A 50 5.25 12.69 14.42
CA ALA A 50 5.43 14.04 13.85
C ALA A 50 5.35 14.17 12.31
N SER A 51 5.39 13.08 11.53
CA SER A 51 5.54 13.19 10.06
C SER A 51 4.32 12.77 9.24
N TRP A 52 3.28 12.20 9.87
CA TRP A 52 2.22 11.49 9.13
C TRP A 52 0.78 11.73 9.60
N THR A 53 0.51 12.60 10.59
CA THR A 53 -0.86 13.05 10.93
C THR A 53 -0.87 14.44 11.56
N GLN A 54 -1.99 15.19 11.40
CA GLN A 54 -2.76 16.01 12.38
C GLN A 54 -3.69 17.04 11.64
N PRO A 55 -4.92 17.38 12.11
CA PRO A 55 -5.23 17.77 13.50
C PRO A 55 -6.20 16.87 14.28
N GLN A 56 -6.09 17.03 15.60
CA GLN A 56 -6.63 16.22 16.71
C GLN A 56 -8.15 16.16 16.72
N HIS A 57 -8.74 15.01 17.08
CA HIS A 57 -9.78 14.90 18.11
C HIS A 57 -10.06 13.44 18.53
N SER A 58 -10.07 13.24 19.85
CA SER A 58 -10.69 12.19 20.68
C SER A 58 -10.59 10.71 20.27
N LEU A 59 -9.62 10.01 20.87
CA LEU A 59 -9.69 8.57 21.14
C LEU A 59 -10.52 8.33 22.41
N GLN A 60 -11.75 7.88 22.27
CA GLN A 60 -12.47 7.17 23.34
C GLN A 60 -13.46 6.17 22.75
N ARG A 61 -13.44 4.96 23.32
CA ARG A 61 -14.26 3.76 23.04
C ARG A 61 -13.92 2.96 21.78
N GLN A 62 -13.31 1.79 22.02
CA GLN A 62 -13.97 0.49 21.80
C GLN A 62 -13.09 -0.63 22.41
N GLN A 63 -13.21 -0.80 23.73
CA GLN A 63 -12.87 -2.06 24.40
C GLN A 63 -14.18 -2.76 24.69
N SER A 64 -14.51 -3.79 23.91
CA SER A 64 -15.32 -4.95 24.32
C SER A 64 -15.70 -5.72 23.07
N ILE A 65 -15.26 -6.99 22.99
CA ILE A 65 -15.98 -8.19 22.51
C ILE A 65 -14.92 -9.24 22.17
N LEU A 66 -14.66 -10.17 23.11
CA LEU A 66 -14.91 -11.61 22.96
C LEU A 66 -14.43 -12.37 24.21
N HIS A 67 -15.31 -13.23 24.70
CA HIS A 67 -15.14 -14.08 25.88
C HIS A 67 -14.23 -15.28 25.59
N ALA A 68 -13.51 -15.71 26.62
CA ALA A 68 -12.47 -16.76 26.60
C ALA A 68 -13.00 -18.21 26.46
N GLN A 69 -13.90 -18.52 25.52
CA GLN A 69 -14.42 -19.89 25.34
C GLN A 69 -14.37 -20.51 23.93
N ASP A 70 -13.83 -19.82 22.91
CA ASP A 70 -13.79 -20.35 21.53
C ASP A 70 -12.41 -20.94 21.11
N LEU A 71 -11.57 -21.38 22.05
CA LEU A 71 -10.24 -21.97 21.77
C LEU A 71 -10.23 -23.51 21.71
N ALA A 72 -11.23 -24.11 21.09
CA ALA A 72 -11.16 -25.50 20.66
C ALA A 72 -11.32 -25.56 19.14
N TRP A 73 -10.64 -26.51 18.49
CA TRP A 73 -10.56 -26.81 17.04
C TRP A 73 -9.36 -26.15 16.32
N PHE A 74 -8.33 -26.87 15.84
CA PHE A 74 -8.13 -28.31 15.67
C PHE A 74 -6.62 -28.70 15.72
N GLU A 75 -6.28 -29.65 16.59
CA GLU A 75 -5.12 -30.54 16.44
C GLU A 75 -5.46 -31.62 15.39
N GLY A 76 -4.53 -31.90 14.48
CA GLY A 76 -4.53 -33.12 13.68
C GLY A 76 -4.93 -32.97 12.20
N ALA A 77 -3.94 -32.76 11.33
CA ALA A 77 -3.95 -33.28 9.96
C ALA A 77 -2.51 -33.44 9.44
N SER A 78 -2.14 -34.69 9.20
CA SER A 78 -0.92 -35.17 8.57
C SER A 78 -0.72 -34.65 7.14
N GLY A 79 0.52 -34.29 6.80
CA GLY A 79 1.12 -34.63 5.49
C GLY A 79 0.46 -34.09 4.22
N ALA A 80 0.34 -32.77 4.08
CA ALA A 80 0.37 -32.07 2.79
C ALA A 80 0.65 -30.58 3.07
N THR A 81 1.63 -29.98 2.38
CA THR A 81 1.89 -28.54 2.45
C THR A 81 0.67 -27.79 1.90
N PRO A 82 -0.05 -26.99 2.71
CA PRO A 82 -1.21 -26.28 2.21
C PRO A 82 -0.75 -25.11 1.34
N PHE A 83 -1.13 -25.13 0.06
CA PHE A 83 -1.34 -23.90 -0.70
C PHE A 83 -2.46 -23.13 0.02
N TYR A 84 -2.15 -21.97 0.60
CA TYR A 84 -3.15 -21.15 1.29
C TYR A 84 -4.31 -20.82 0.34
N LYS A 85 -5.52 -21.26 0.71
CA LYS A 85 -6.78 -20.83 0.10
C LYS A 85 -6.98 -19.33 0.33
N LYS A 86 -7.75 -18.69 -0.56
CA LYS A 86 -7.82 -17.26 -0.89
C LYS A 86 -8.16 -16.29 0.26
N GLU A 87 -8.56 -16.77 1.44
CA GLU A 87 -9.01 -15.93 2.56
C GLU A 87 -8.35 -16.39 3.86
N LEU A 88 -7.89 -15.42 4.66
CA LEU A 88 -7.30 -15.68 5.96
C LEU A 88 -8.41 -16.10 6.95
N PRO A 89 -8.21 -17.14 7.78
CA PRO A 89 -9.21 -17.63 8.72
C PRO A 89 -9.28 -16.75 9.98
N SER A 90 -9.55 -15.46 9.80
CA SER A 90 -9.70 -14.49 10.89
C SER A 90 -11.17 -14.28 11.22
N PRO A 91 -11.54 -14.12 12.51
CA PRO A 91 -12.88 -13.68 12.88
C PRO A 91 -13.10 -12.18 12.64
N LEU A 92 -12.02 -11.42 12.34
CA LEU A 92 -12.12 -10.02 11.99
C LEU A 92 -12.84 -9.89 10.64
N SER A 93 -13.87 -9.06 10.59
CA SER A 93 -14.57 -8.75 9.35
C SER A 93 -15.00 -7.30 9.38
N TRP A 94 -14.65 -6.57 8.32
CA TRP A 94 -15.03 -5.17 8.14
C TRP A 94 -15.88 -5.05 6.88
N PRO A 95 -16.96 -4.24 6.90
CA PRO A 95 -17.63 -3.88 5.66
C PRO A 95 -16.68 -3.06 4.78
N GLU A 96 -16.89 -3.09 3.47
CA GLU A 96 -16.16 -2.22 2.55
C GLU A 96 -16.32 -0.74 2.97
N PRO A 97 -15.24 0.05 3.03
CA PRO A 97 -15.32 1.46 3.39
C PRO A 97 -16.15 2.23 2.35
N GLN A 98 -17.06 3.06 2.82
CA GLN A 98 -17.98 3.80 1.95
C GLN A 98 -17.41 5.14 1.50
N THR A 99 -16.37 5.63 2.19
CA THR A 99 -15.73 6.90 1.88
C THR A 99 -14.21 6.79 1.94
N ARG A 100 -13.53 7.70 1.24
CA ARG A 100 -12.08 7.82 1.31
C ARG A 100 -11.58 8.12 2.73
N ALA A 101 -12.30 8.95 3.48
CA ALA A 101 -11.94 9.29 4.86
C ALA A 101 -11.97 8.05 5.79
N GLU A 102 -12.98 7.18 5.64
CA GLU A 102 -13.07 5.93 6.39
C GLU A 102 -11.89 4.99 6.05
N LEU A 103 -11.57 4.85 4.76
CA LEU A 103 -10.43 4.05 4.32
C LEU A 103 -9.10 4.61 4.87
N GLU A 104 -8.90 5.92 4.82
CA GLU A 104 -7.71 6.58 5.35
C GLU A 104 -7.59 6.41 6.88
N GLN A 105 -8.70 6.43 7.62
CA GLN A 105 -8.70 6.11 9.05
C GLN A 105 -8.25 4.67 9.31
N ARG A 106 -8.72 3.70 8.52
CA ARG A 106 -8.28 2.29 8.63
C ARG A 106 -6.80 2.14 8.26
N LEU A 107 -6.33 2.84 7.24
CA LEU A 107 -4.93 2.88 6.85
C LEU A 107 -4.04 3.44 7.97
N GLN A 108 -4.43 4.55 8.60
CA GLN A 108 -3.71 5.13 9.73
C GLN A 108 -3.57 4.15 10.90
N ASN A 109 -4.55 3.27 11.10
CA ASN A 109 -4.49 2.25 12.15
C ASN A 109 -3.49 1.12 11.87
N ILE A 110 -3.09 0.88 10.61
CA ILE A 110 -2.13 -0.16 10.25
C ILE A 110 -0.72 0.36 9.96
N VAL A 111 -0.57 1.65 9.61
CA VAL A 111 0.75 2.26 9.37
C VAL A 111 1.61 2.17 10.63
N GLY A 112 2.88 1.81 10.43
CA GLY A 112 3.89 1.59 11.46
C GLY A 112 3.87 0.20 12.08
N ARG A 113 2.76 -0.54 11.95
CA ARG A 113 2.64 -1.87 12.54
C ARG A 113 3.45 -2.91 11.78
N SER A 114 3.94 -3.90 12.52
CA SER A 114 4.57 -5.09 11.96
C SER A 114 3.52 -6.08 11.47
N VAL A 115 3.93 -6.97 10.55
CA VAL A 115 3.07 -8.07 10.09
C VAL A 115 2.70 -8.97 11.27
N ALA A 116 3.59 -9.18 12.24
CA ALA A 116 3.30 -9.95 13.45
C ALA A 116 2.22 -9.29 14.32
N GLU A 117 2.33 -7.97 14.56
CA GLU A 117 1.31 -7.21 15.32
C GLU A 117 -0.05 -7.27 14.62
N LEU A 118 -0.09 -7.07 13.30
CA LEU A 118 -1.33 -7.18 12.51
C LEU A 118 -1.89 -8.60 12.53
N SER A 119 -1.04 -9.63 12.43
CA SER A 119 -1.46 -11.03 12.52
C SER A 119 -2.12 -11.30 13.88
N GLN A 120 -1.49 -10.83 14.97
CA GLN A 120 -2.00 -11.00 16.33
C GLN A 120 -3.36 -10.30 16.52
N LEU A 121 -3.50 -9.06 16.04
CA LEU A 121 -4.77 -8.33 16.08
C LEU A 121 -5.87 -9.03 15.27
N ALA A 122 -5.50 -9.72 14.19
CA ALA A 122 -6.40 -10.55 13.39
C ALA A 122 -6.60 -11.98 13.96
N LEU A 123 -6.02 -12.31 15.11
CA LEU A 123 -6.05 -13.66 15.70
C LEU A 123 -5.49 -14.74 14.74
N LEU A 124 -4.46 -14.38 13.97
CA LEU A 124 -3.77 -15.25 13.03
C LEU A 124 -2.35 -15.57 13.50
N GLN A 125 -1.87 -16.77 13.15
CA GLN A 125 -0.46 -17.11 13.29
C GLN A 125 0.34 -16.55 12.12
N THR A 126 1.40 -15.80 12.42
CA THR A 126 2.30 -15.29 11.37
C THR A 126 3.08 -16.45 10.75
N PRO A 127 3.04 -16.62 9.41
CA PRO A 127 3.80 -17.66 8.74
C PRO A 127 5.31 -17.47 8.94
N ARG A 128 6.02 -18.57 9.26
CA ARG A 128 7.48 -18.54 9.43
C ARG A 128 8.24 -18.51 8.10
N ASN A 129 7.68 -19.13 7.06
CA ASN A 129 8.35 -19.24 5.75
C ASN A 129 7.67 -18.34 4.71
N ILE A 130 8.46 -17.41 4.14
CA ILE A 130 8.03 -16.43 3.13
C ILE A 130 7.61 -17.11 1.83
N SER A 131 8.29 -18.21 1.44
CA SER A 131 8.05 -18.89 0.16
C SER A 131 6.67 -19.56 0.09
N SER A 132 6.14 -20.02 1.22
CA SER A 132 4.80 -20.60 1.36
C SER A 132 3.70 -19.56 1.67
N ALA A 133 4.08 -18.32 1.98
CA ALA A 133 3.17 -17.25 2.41
C ALA A 133 2.98 -16.16 1.33
N LYS A 134 3.11 -16.53 0.05
CA LYS A 134 2.87 -15.59 -1.06
C LYS A 134 1.47 -14.99 -0.95
N GLY A 135 1.40 -13.67 -0.95
CA GLY A 135 0.12 -12.95 -0.81
C GLY A 135 -0.40 -12.79 0.62
N TYR A 136 0.23 -13.39 1.64
CA TYR A 136 -0.23 -13.28 3.04
C TYR A 136 -0.34 -11.82 3.51
N VAL A 137 0.70 -11.02 3.27
CA VAL A 137 0.70 -9.60 3.65
C VAL A 137 -0.39 -8.83 2.91
N GLY A 138 -0.61 -9.14 1.62
CA GLY A 138 -1.70 -8.56 0.83
C GLY A 138 -3.06 -8.86 1.45
N GLN A 139 -3.35 -10.13 1.73
CA GLN A 139 -4.60 -10.56 2.36
C GLN A 139 -4.78 -9.97 3.77
N LEU A 140 -3.69 -9.81 4.52
CA LEU A 140 -3.74 -9.18 5.83
C LEU A 140 -4.13 -7.71 5.71
N VAL A 141 -3.54 -6.97 4.76
CA VAL A 141 -3.92 -5.58 4.48
C VAL A 141 -5.37 -5.50 3.98
N GLU A 142 -5.78 -6.38 3.06
CA GLU A 142 -7.18 -6.48 2.59
C GLU A 142 -8.15 -6.65 3.76
N LEU A 143 -7.85 -7.58 4.69
CA LEU A 143 -8.64 -7.84 5.89
C LEU A 143 -8.81 -6.57 6.74
N PHE A 144 -7.72 -5.86 7.07
CA PHE A 144 -7.79 -4.66 7.91
C PHE A 144 -8.47 -3.46 7.23
N LEU A 145 -8.41 -3.40 5.89
CA LEU A 145 -9.05 -2.32 5.14
C LEU A 145 -10.49 -2.64 4.75
N GLY A 146 -10.95 -3.88 4.97
CA GLY A 146 -12.28 -4.35 4.54
C GLY A 146 -12.39 -4.43 3.02
N ALA A 147 -11.27 -4.71 2.33
CA ALA A 147 -11.30 -5.02 0.91
C ALA A 147 -11.88 -6.42 0.72
N HIS A 148 -12.82 -6.58 -0.21
CA HIS A 148 -13.39 -7.88 -0.50
C HIS A 148 -13.23 -8.21 -1.98
N ALA A 149 -12.63 -9.36 -2.27
CA ALA A 149 -12.45 -9.84 -3.65
C ALA A 149 -13.73 -10.46 -4.24
N HIS A 150 -14.90 -9.83 -4.07
CA HIS A 150 -16.17 -10.34 -4.59
C HIS A 150 -16.30 -10.23 -6.12
N ASN A 151 -15.46 -9.42 -6.78
CA ASN A 151 -15.46 -9.26 -8.22
C ASN A 151 -14.05 -9.48 -8.79
N GLN A 152 -13.86 -10.55 -9.56
CA GLN A 152 -12.53 -10.89 -10.10
C GLN A 152 -12.02 -9.88 -11.14
N SER A 153 -12.90 -9.05 -11.72
CA SER A 153 -12.55 -8.11 -12.80
C SER A 153 -12.53 -6.65 -12.36
N GLY A 154 -13.23 -6.29 -11.28
CA GLY A 154 -13.35 -4.91 -10.78
C GLY A 154 -12.29 -4.54 -9.73
N PRO A 155 -12.23 -3.25 -9.32
CA PRO A 155 -11.37 -2.80 -8.24
C PRO A 155 -11.70 -3.44 -6.88
N ASP A 156 -10.70 -3.54 -6.00
CA ASP A 156 -10.85 -4.14 -4.66
C ASP A 156 -11.84 -3.39 -3.75
N PHE A 157 -11.96 -2.06 -3.91
CA PHE A 157 -13.01 -1.23 -3.32
C PHE A 157 -13.94 -0.75 -4.44
N THR A 158 -15.05 -1.46 -4.63
CA THR A 158 -16.03 -1.20 -5.69
C THR A 158 -16.68 0.17 -5.55
N GLN A 159 -17.09 0.59 -4.35
CA GLN A 159 -17.76 1.88 -4.14
C GLN A 159 -16.83 3.07 -4.38
N LEU A 160 -15.53 2.89 -4.09
CA LEU A 160 -14.51 3.91 -4.28
C LEU A 160 -13.85 3.83 -5.67
N ALA A 161 -14.19 2.82 -6.47
CA ALA A 161 -13.53 2.48 -7.73
C ALA A 161 -12.00 2.43 -7.61
N LEU A 162 -11.50 1.85 -6.51
CA LEU A 162 -10.10 1.93 -6.08
C LEU A 162 -9.51 0.52 -5.94
N GLU A 163 -8.38 0.29 -6.59
CA GLU A 163 -7.62 -0.97 -6.49
C GLU A 163 -6.61 -0.89 -5.35
N LEU A 164 -6.45 -1.97 -4.58
CA LEU A 164 -5.44 -2.08 -3.53
C LEU A 164 -4.22 -2.84 -4.04
N LYS A 165 -3.03 -2.28 -3.79
CA LYS A 165 -1.75 -2.96 -4.05
C LYS A 165 -0.78 -2.76 -2.90
N THR A 166 -0.29 -3.85 -2.33
CA THR A 166 0.90 -3.80 -1.48
C THR A 166 2.15 -3.68 -2.34
N MET A 167 3.05 -2.77 -2.00
CA MET A 167 4.32 -2.55 -2.70
C MET A 167 5.49 -2.83 -1.74
N PRO A 168 6.26 -3.92 -1.94
CA PRO A 168 7.45 -4.16 -1.14
C PRO A 168 8.58 -3.21 -1.51
N VAL A 169 9.15 -2.56 -0.50
CA VAL A 169 10.23 -1.58 -0.63
C VAL A 169 11.42 -1.93 0.26
N GLY A 170 12.61 -1.47 -0.13
CA GLY A 170 13.82 -1.56 0.69
C GLY A 170 13.88 -0.46 1.76
N PHE A 171 14.98 -0.42 2.52
CA PHE A 171 15.27 0.69 3.45
C PHE A 171 15.57 2.01 2.75
N ASP A 172 15.89 1.95 1.47
CA ASP A 172 16.04 3.08 0.54
C ASP A 172 14.70 3.50 -0.09
N LEU A 173 13.58 2.89 0.33
CA LEU A 173 12.25 3.03 -0.26
C LEU A 173 12.18 2.63 -1.73
N MET A 174 13.16 1.90 -2.25
CA MET A 174 13.10 1.46 -3.64
C MET A 174 12.17 0.25 -3.77
N PRO A 175 11.18 0.28 -4.69
CA PRO A 175 10.35 -0.87 -5.01
C PRO A 175 11.22 -2.03 -5.47
N GLN A 176 10.97 -3.20 -4.88
CA GLN A 176 11.83 -4.36 -5.09
C GLN A 176 11.39 -5.20 -6.28
N GLU A 177 10.14 -5.11 -6.72
CA GLU A 177 9.58 -5.94 -7.77
C GLU A 177 8.51 -5.21 -8.62
N SER A 178 8.21 -5.78 -9.78
CA SER A 178 7.08 -5.37 -10.61
C SER A 178 5.76 -5.66 -9.90
N THR A 179 4.79 -4.74 -9.97
CA THR A 179 3.51 -4.90 -9.28
C THR A 179 2.48 -5.55 -10.19
N PHE A 180 1.96 -6.72 -9.80
CA PHE A 180 0.87 -7.39 -10.53
C PHE A 180 -0.43 -6.57 -10.44
N ILE A 181 -1.11 -6.39 -11.56
CA ILE A 181 -2.40 -5.70 -11.61
C ILE A 181 -3.54 -6.69 -11.84
N CYS A 182 -3.56 -7.36 -13.00
CA CYS A 182 -4.59 -8.33 -13.33
C CYS A 182 -4.09 -9.37 -14.33
N SER A 183 -4.80 -10.49 -14.43
CA SER A 183 -4.58 -11.46 -15.49
C SER A 183 -4.90 -10.84 -16.84
N ALA A 184 -4.18 -11.25 -17.88
CA ALA A 184 -4.43 -10.83 -19.25
C ALA A 184 -5.34 -11.83 -19.96
N ASP A 185 -6.31 -11.32 -20.73
CA ASP A 185 -7.10 -12.15 -21.63
C ASP A 185 -6.27 -12.41 -22.91
N LEU A 186 -5.80 -13.66 -23.06
CA LEU A 186 -5.04 -14.09 -24.24
C LEU A 186 -5.95 -14.77 -25.29
N SER A 187 -7.27 -14.73 -25.10
CA SER A 187 -8.22 -15.36 -26.00
C SER A 187 -8.15 -14.73 -27.40
N PRO A 188 -8.01 -15.53 -28.46
CA PRO A 188 -7.91 -15.01 -29.82
C PRO A 188 -9.25 -14.52 -30.39
N GLN A 189 -10.34 -14.67 -29.63
CA GLN A 189 -11.71 -14.46 -30.12
C GLN A 189 -12.27 -13.07 -29.83
N ARG A 190 -11.54 -12.25 -29.05
CA ARG A 190 -12.05 -10.96 -28.57
C ARG A 190 -10.96 -9.92 -28.53
N LEU A 191 -11.15 -8.84 -29.30
CA LEU A 191 -10.48 -7.57 -29.04
C LEU A 191 -11.27 -6.83 -27.95
N ILE A 192 -10.61 -6.51 -26.85
CA ILE A 192 -11.16 -5.67 -25.79
C ILE A 192 -10.51 -4.29 -25.93
N PRO A 193 -11.26 -3.22 -26.22
CA PRO A 193 -10.70 -1.86 -26.19
C PRO A 193 -10.10 -1.54 -24.82
N PHE A 194 -9.00 -0.79 -24.79
CA PHE A 194 -8.30 -0.45 -23.54
C PHE A 194 -9.24 0.07 -22.44
N THR A 195 -10.12 1.02 -22.77
CA THR A 195 -11.08 1.62 -21.83
C THR A 195 -12.11 0.65 -21.24
N ASN A 196 -12.27 -0.53 -21.86
CA ASN A 196 -13.19 -1.59 -21.42
C ASN A 196 -12.43 -2.76 -20.77
N SER A 197 -11.10 -2.66 -20.65
CA SER A 197 -10.25 -3.72 -20.11
C SER A 197 -10.23 -3.71 -18.58
N ALA A 198 -10.01 -4.88 -17.97
CA ALA A 198 -9.77 -4.97 -16.52
C ALA A 198 -8.54 -4.17 -16.10
N LEU A 199 -7.52 -4.07 -16.97
CA LEU A 199 -6.32 -3.28 -16.72
C LEU A 199 -6.66 -1.80 -16.52
N TYR A 200 -7.45 -1.22 -17.42
CA TYR A 200 -7.88 0.17 -17.30
C TYR A 200 -8.70 0.40 -16.02
N HIS A 201 -9.70 -0.43 -15.75
CA HIS A 201 -10.55 -0.27 -14.58
C HIS A 201 -9.78 -0.38 -13.26
N LYS A 202 -8.79 -1.29 -13.18
CA LYS A 202 -7.96 -1.47 -11.98
C LYS A 202 -6.86 -0.43 -11.84
N LEU A 203 -6.30 0.10 -12.93
CA LEU A 203 -5.24 1.11 -12.85
C LEU A 203 -5.75 2.54 -12.71
N ARG A 204 -7.03 2.80 -12.98
CA ARG A 204 -7.60 4.15 -12.96
C ARG A 204 -7.33 4.86 -11.63
N GLN A 205 -7.53 4.16 -10.52
CA GLN A 205 -7.26 4.64 -9.16
C GLN A 205 -6.64 3.48 -8.37
N VAL A 206 -5.44 3.67 -7.84
CA VAL A 206 -4.71 2.65 -7.09
C VAL A 206 -4.27 3.20 -5.74
N LEU A 207 -4.56 2.47 -4.67
CA LEU A 207 -3.98 2.66 -3.35
C LEU A 207 -2.76 1.74 -3.23
N PHE A 208 -1.57 2.33 -3.12
CA PHE A 208 -0.35 1.63 -2.81
C PHE A 208 -0.08 1.65 -1.31
N VAL A 209 0.09 0.47 -0.70
CA VAL A 209 0.50 0.31 0.70
C VAL A 209 1.95 -0.17 0.74
N LEU A 210 2.84 0.62 1.33
CA LEU A 210 4.28 0.38 1.33
C LEU A 210 4.65 -0.63 2.43
N ILE A 211 5.31 -1.71 2.04
CA ILE A 211 5.73 -2.78 2.96
C ILE A 211 7.26 -2.83 3.00
N LEU A 212 7.87 -2.68 4.18
CA LEU A 212 9.31 -2.88 4.33
C LEU A 212 9.65 -4.36 4.10
N ALA A 213 10.32 -4.66 2.99
CA ALA A 213 10.65 -6.01 2.56
C ALA A 213 11.97 -6.00 1.75
N PRO A 214 13.12 -5.74 2.39
CA PRO A 214 14.43 -5.73 1.73
C PRO A 214 14.77 -7.13 1.18
N LYS A 215 15.22 -7.21 -0.08
CA LYS A 215 15.60 -8.49 -0.72
C LYS A 215 16.86 -9.14 -0.17
N ASN A 216 17.82 -8.32 0.27
CA ASN A 216 19.17 -8.77 0.63
C ASN A 216 19.40 -8.84 2.16
N LEU A 217 18.32 -8.93 2.93
CA LEU A 217 18.37 -9.09 4.38
C LEU A 217 17.38 -10.16 4.78
N SER A 218 17.77 -11.07 5.68
CA SER A 218 16.90 -12.08 6.28
C SER A 218 15.96 -11.45 7.31
N LEU A 219 15.18 -10.46 6.88
CA LEU A 219 14.12 -9.88 7.69
C LEU A 219 12.94 -10.85 7.70
N ALA A 220 12.59 -11.37 8.87
CA ALA A 220 11.52 -12.34 9.00
C ALA A 220 10.18 -11.73 8.56
N LEU A 221 9.25 -12.56 8.08
CA LEU A 221 7.96 -12.08 7.58
C LEU A 221 7.23 -11.22 8.62
N GLY A 222 7.27 -11.63 9.89
CA GLY A 222 6.63 -10.91 11.00
C GLY A 222 7.24 -9.55 11.33
N GLU A 223 8.52 -9.34 11.03
CA GLU A 223 9.26 -8.09 11.32
C GLU A 223 9.08 -7.03 10.23
N ARG A 224 8.54 -7.42 9.07
CA ARG A 224 8.16 -6.48 8.01
C ARG A 224 7.10 -5.52 8.55
N ARG A 225 7.18 -4.26 8.14
CA ARG A 225 6.30 -3.19 8.63
C ARG A 225 5.57 -2.49 7.51
N ILE A 226 4.34 -2.04 7.79
CA ILE A 226 3.62 -1.10 6.93
C ILE A 226 4.26 0.27 7.13
N LEU A 227 4.89 0.84 6.11
CA LEU A 227 5.60 2.12 6.23
C LEU A 227 4.68 3.33 6.02
N GLY A 228 3.67 3.17 5.18
CA GLY A 228 2.82 4.26 4.72
C GLY A 228 2.00 3.83 3.52
N TYR A 229 1.32 4.78 2.90
CA TYR A 229 0.53 4.56 1.71
C TYR A 229 0.47 5.82 0.84
N PHE A 230 0.14 5.64 -0.43
CA PHE A 230 -0.17 6.76 -1.32
C PHE A 230 -1.21 6.35 -2.37
N PHE A 231 -1.92 7.34 -2.90
CA PHE A 231 -2.90 7.15 -3.96
C PHE A 231 -2.30 7.56 -5.30
N PHE A 232 -2.58 6.76 -6.32
CA PHE A 232 -2.20 7.02 -7.70
C PHE A 232 -3.45 7.07 -8.58
N GLU A 233 -3.49 8.06 -9.46
CA GLU A 233 -4.50 8.19 -10.50
C GLU A 233 -3.84 8.07 -11.88
N LEU A 234 -4.36 7.18 -12.73
CA LEU A 234 -3.89 7.05 -14.09
C LEU A 234 -4.48 8.17 -14.97
N LYS A 235 -3.66 9.16 -15.29
CA LYS A 235 -4.02 10.33 -16.10
C LYS A 235 -2.91 10.76 -17.05
N ASP A 236 -3.24 11.72 -17.92
CA ASP A 236 -2.30 12.43 -18.78
C ASP A 236 -1.38 11.51 -19.61
N GLU A 237 -0.06 11.71 -19.55
CA GLU A 237 0.92 10.93 -20.30
C GLU A 237 1.01 9.47 -19.85
N HIS A 238 0.80 9.20 -18.56
CA HIS A 238 0.76 7.83 -18.05
C HIS A 238 -0.40 7.06 -18.66
N LEU A 239 -1.58 7.67 -18.77
CA LEU A 239 -2.75 7.04 -19.39
C LEU A 239 -2.48 6.67 -20.85
N ARG A 240 -1.92 7.60 -21.64
CA ARG A 240 -1.57 7.36 -23.05
C ARG A 240 -0.52 6.27 -23.21
N THR A 241 0.47 6.24 -22.32
CA THR A 241 1.55 5.25 -22.39
C THR A 241 1.03 3.86 -22.01
N VAL A 242 0.21 3.73 -20.96
CA VAL A 242 -0.42 2.47 -20.59
C VAL A 242 -1.35 1.96 -21.69
N GLU A 243 -2.11 2.85 -22.35
CA GLU A 243 -2.94 2.49 -23.51
C GLU A 243 -2.08 1.97 -24.67
N THR A 244 -0.96 2.65 -24.96
CA THR A 244 -0.01 2.23 -26.01
C THR A 244 0.55 0.84 -25.71
N ASP A 245 1.10 0.64 -24.50
CA ASP A 245 1.61 -0.66 -24.06
C ASP A 245 0.54 -1.76 -24.18
N TYR A 246 -0.69 -1.48 -23.75
CA TYR A 246 -1.81 -2.42 -23.83
C TYR A 246 -2.13 -2.79 -25.27
N ASN A 247 -2.27 -1.80 -26.15
CA ASN A 247 -2.61 -2.02 -27.55
C ASN A 247 -1.51 -2.81 -28.30
N GLU A 248 -0.24 -2.53 -28.04
CA GLU A 248 0.89 -3.31 -28.59
C GLU A 248 0.79 -4.80 -28.21
N PHE A 249 0.46 -5.10 -26.95
CA PHE A 249 0.26 -6.49 -26.53
C PHE A 249 -0.96 -7.12 -27.21
N GLN A 250 -2.07 -6.41 -27.33
CA GLN A 250 -3.26 -6.91 -28.00
C GLN A 250 -3.00 -7.19 -29.50
N GLU A 251 -2.24 -6.33 -30.19
CA GLU A 251 -1.84 -6.53 -31.59
C GLU A 251 -1.01 -7.80 -31.75
N LEU A 252 0.00 -8.01 -30.90
CA LEU A 252 0.81 -9.24 -30.92
C LEU A 252 -0.04 -10.49 -30.66
N LEU A 253 -0.98 -10.43 -29.72
CA LEU A 253 -1.86 -11.56 -29.41
C LEU A 253 -2.81 -11.89 -30.58
N LEU A 254 -3.41 -10.88 -31.20
CA LEU A 254 -4.32 -11.05 -32.34
C LEU A 254 -3.62 -11.46 -33.62
N GLY A 255 -2.38 -11.00 -33.83
CA GLY A 255 -1.53 -11.39 -34.96
C GLY A 255 -0.91 -12.79 -34.82
N GLY A 256 -1.15 -13.48 -33.71
CA GLY A 256 -0.61 -14.81 -33.47
C GLY A 256 0.87 -14.84 -33.06
N HIS A 257 1.38 -13.71 -32.58
CA HIS A 257 2.76 -13.49 -32.13
C HIS A 257 2.89 -13.58 -30.61
N ALA A 258 2.01 -14.32 -29.93
CA ALA A 258 1.99 -14.45 -28.47
C ALA A 258 3.33 -14.94 -27.88
N GLN A 259 4.10 -15.73 -28.64
CA GLN A 259 5.42 -16.24 -28.21
C GLN A 259 6.52 -15.18 -28.25
N GLU A 260 6.35 -14.10 -29.02
CA GLU A 260 7.33 -13.01 -29.13
C GLU A 260 7.26 -12.06 -27.92
N ILE A 261 6.10 -12.02 -27.25
CA ILE A 261 5.90 -11.20 -26.07
C ILE A 261 6.84 -11.66 -24.96
N ASN A 262 7.69 -10.75 -24.49
CA ASN A 262 8.68 -11.02 -23.45
C ASN A 262 8.76 -9.86 -22.43
N GLY A 263 9.53 -10.07 -21.36
CA GLY A 263 9.58 -9.16 -20.23
C GLY A 263 10.22 -7.79 -20.49
N THR A 264 10.83 -7.54 -21.66
CA THR A 264 11.42 -6.25 -22.01
C THR A 264 10.46 -5.33 -22.76
N MET A 265 9.34 -5.85 -23.27
CA MET A 265 8.31 -5.08 -23.97
C MET A 265 7.45 -4.24 -23.02
N GLY A 266 6.91 -3.14 -23.53
CA GLY A 266 6.11 -2.15 -22.81
C GLY A 266 6.92 -1.21 -21.92
N THR A 267 6.43 0.02 -21.77
CA THR A 267 7.11 1.15 -21.12
C THR A 267 6.74 1.29 -19.64
N ILE A 268 5.45 1.26 -19.33
CA ILE A 268 4.88 1.31 -17.96
C ILE A 268 4.35 -0.07 -17.58
N VAL A 269 3.59 -0.70 -18.47
CA VAL A 269 3.00 -2.02 -18.26
C VAL A 269 3.77 -3.06 -19.05
N GLN A 270 3.97 -4.22 -18.44
CA GLN A 270 4.55 -5.39 -19.11
C GLN A 270 3.69 -6.63 -18.92
N LEU A 271 3.72 -7.53 -19.89
CA LEU A 271 3.08 -8.84 -19.82
C LEU A 271 4.09 -9.88 -19.32
N ARG A 272 3.77 -10.60 -18.23
CA ARG A 272 4.65 -11.67 -17.70
C ARG A 272 3.88 -12.95 -17.40
N PRO A 273 4.54 -14.13 -17.40
CA PRO A 273 3.91 -15.38 -16.99
C PRO A 273 3.29 -15.28 -15.59
N LYS A 274 2.04 -15.73 -15.47
CA LYS A 274 1.28 -15.78 -14.23
C LYS A 274 0.51 -17.10 -14.16
N ALA A 275 1.23 -18.21 -14.16
CA ALA A 275 0.64 -19.54 -13.97
C ALA A 275 0.55 -19.87 -12.48
N THR A 276 -0.57 -20.47 -12.07
CA THR A 276 -0.79 -21.00 -10.72
C THR A 276 -0.16 -22.38 -10.56
N SER A 277 -0.07 -23.15 -11.65
CA SER A 277 0.63 -24.43 -11.72
C SER A 277 1.52 -24.54 -12.96
N ALA A 278 2.48 -25.46 -12.93
CA ALA A 278 3.38 -25.72 -14.06
C ALA A 278 2.66 -26.27 -15.30
N ASP A 279 1.44 -26.80 -15.17
CA ASP A 279 0.66 -27.41 -16.26
C ASP A 279 -0.40 -26.47 -16.84
N GLU A 280 -0.65 -25.33 -16.18
CA GLU A 280 -1.64 -24.37 -16.64
C GLU A 280 -1.23 -23.77 -17.99
N VAL A 281 -2.14 -23.82 -18.97
CA VAL A 281 -1.97 -23.30 -20.32
C VAL A 281 -3.27 -22.64 -20.78
N VAL A 282 -3.13 -21.66 -21.67
CA VAL A 282 -4.25 -20.96 -22.31
C VAL A 282 -4.12 -21.05 -23.82
N LYS A 283 -5.27 -21.11 -24.49
CA LYS A 283 -5.37 -21.22 -25.95
C LYS A 283 -5.07 -19.88 -26.60
N VAL A 284 -4.25 -19.88 -27.65
CA VAL A 284 -3.90 -18.72 -28.48
C VAL A 284 -3.99 -19.11 -29.96
N VAL A 285 -3.86 -18.14 -30.85
CA VAL A 285 -3.63 -18.38 -32.29
C VAL A 285 -2.16 -18.17 -32.63
N ASP A 286 -1.68 -18.81 -33.69
CA ASP A 286 -0.40 -18.50 -34.33
C ASP A 286 -0.59 -17.66 -35.60
N SER A 287 0.50 -17.29 -36.26
CA SER A 287 0.49 -16.45 -37.47
C SER A 287 -0.20 -17.09 -38.68
N GLU A 288 -0.46 -18.40 -38.63
CA GLU A 288 -1.22 -19.12 -39.67
C GLU A 288 -2.72 -19.21 -39.31
N GLY A 289 -3.12 -18.70 -38.15
CA GLY A 289 -4.48 -18.79 -37.63
C GLY A 289 -4.81 -20.14 -36.97
N ASN A 290 -3.82 -21.03 -36.80
CA ASN A 290 -4.01 -22.29 -36.11
C ASN A 290 -4.01 -22.08 -34.59
N PHE A 291 -4.70 -22.98 -33.88
CA PHE A 291 -4.72 -22.93 -32.43
C PHE A 291 -3.43 -23.50 -31.82
N ASN A 292 -2.86 -22.76 -30.88
CA ASN A 292 -1.71 -23.15 -30.09
C ASN A 292 -1.97 -22.89 -28.60
N TYR A 293 -1.00 -23.20 -27.73
CA TYR A 293 -1.10 -23.02 -26.29
C TYR A 293 0.14 -22.31 -25.75
N THR A 294 -0.07 -21.42 -24.78
CA THR A 294 1.01 -20.74 -24.06
C THR A 294 0.68 -20.66 -22.56
N LYS A 295 1.64 -20.21 -21.75
CA LYS A 295 1.38 -19.99 -20.31
C LYS A 295 0.44 -18.81 -20.11
N PRO A 296 -0.46 -18.84 -19.12
CA PRO A 296 -1.22 -17.66 -18.72
C PRO A 296 -0.26 -16.52 -18.39
N ARG A 297 -0.69 -15.30 -18.68
CA ARG A 297 0.09 -14.10 -18.43
C ARG A 297 -0.75 -13.07 -17.68
N GLY A 298 -0.06 -12.16 -17.00
CA GLY A 298 -0.66 -11.03 -16.30
C GLY A 298 0.01 -9.72 -16.68
N TYR A 299 -0.74 -8.64 -16.51
CA TYR A 299 -0.25 -7.28 -16.60
C TYR A 299 0.43 -6.88 -15.29
N TYR A 300 1.61 -6.29 -15.41
CA TYR A 300 2.40 -5.79 -14.29
C TYR A 300 2.84 -4.35 -14.57
N LEU A 301 2.78 -3.48 -13.56
CA LEU A 301 3.53 -2.24 -13.59
C LEU A 301 5.01 -2.53 -13.43
N ARG A 302 5.84 -1.89 -14.27
CA ARG A 302 7.29 -1.99 -14.16
C ARG A 302 7.78 -1.38 -12.83
N ALA A 303 8.80 -2.00 -12.27
CA ALA A 303 9.46 -1.48 -11.07
C ALA A 303 10.07 -0.09 -11.29
N SER A 304 10.49 0.24 -12.52
CA SER A 304 10.97 1.57 -12.89
C SER A 304 9.89 2.63 -12.71
N PHE A 305 8.67 2.33 -13.15
CA PHE A 305 7.52 3.23 -13.06
C PHE A 305 7.01 3.37 -11.63
N THR A 306 6.83 2.27 -10.89
CA THR A 306 6.40 2.37 -9.48
C THR A 306 7.41 3.10 -8.61
N ARG A 307 8.70 3.01 -8.93
CA ARG A 307 9.77 3.80 -8.30
C ARG A 307 9.63 5.28 -8.62
N GLU A 308 9.36 5.64 -9.88
CA GLU A 308 9.10 7.02 -10.27
C GLU A 308 7.93 7.60 -9.48
N LEU A 309 6.79 6.89 -9.44
CA LEU A 309 5.62 7.30 -8.66
C LEU A 309 5.94 7.56 -7.19
N LEU A 310 6.65 6.62 -6.55
CA LEU A 310 7.00 6.74 -5.14
C LEU A 310 7.99 7.90 -4.89
N ASN A 311 8.95 8.11 -5.79
CA ASN A 311 9.87 9.24 -5.69
C ASN A 311 9.14 10.58 -5.79
N THR A 312 8.24 10.72 -6.76
CA THR A 312 7.40 11.92 -6.93
C THR A 312 6.58 12.15 -5.67
N PHE A 313 5.91 11.12 -5.14
CA PHE A 313 5.15 11.22 -3.91
C PHE A 313 6.00 11.67 -2.70
N ILE A 314 7.18 11.07 -2.50
CA ILE A 314 8.09 11.45 -1.40
C ILE A 314 8.50 12.92 -1.51
N GLN A 315 8.79 13.40 -2.73
CA GLN A 315 9.18 14.78 -2.98
C GLN A 315 8.03 15.76 -2.72
N GLU A 316 6.84 15.48 -3.27
CA GLU A 316 5.66 16.33 -3.12
C GLU A 316 5.21 16.47 -1.66
N GLN A 317 5.34 15.40 -0.87
CA GLN A 317 4.95 15.40 0.55
C GLN A 317 6.09 15.81 1.49
N GLY A 318 7.29 16.11 0.98
CA GLY A 318 8.44 16.49 1.81
C GLY A 318 8.92 15.39 2.77
N LEU A 319 8.73 14.12 2.42
CA LEU A 319 8.94 12.98 3.31
C LEU A 319 10.39 12.51 3.39
N THR A 320 11.35 13.35 3.04
CA THR A 320 12.77 12.97 2.98
C THR A 320 13.33 12.50 4.33
N GLU A 321 12.73 12.93 5.45
CA GLU A 321 13.12 12.53 6.80
C GLU A 321 12.84 11.05 7.13
N ILE A 322 12.01 10.36 6.34
CA ILE A 322 11.75 8.92 6.56
C ILE A 322 12.97 8.06 6.21
N LEU A 323 13.84 8.51 5.30
CA LEU A 323 15.02 7.76 4.89
C LEU A 323 16.05 7.60 6.03
N PRO A 324 16.50 8.67 6.73
CA PRO A 324 17.37 8.52 7.90
C PRO A 324 16.75 7.65 9.00
N LYS A 325 15.43 7.77 9.22
CA LYS A 325 14.67 6.96 10.18
C LYS A 325 14.73 5.45 9.84
N LEU A 326 14.55 5.09 8.57
CA LEU A 326 14.67 3.72 8.08
C LEU A 326 16.11 3.20 8.17
N GLN A 327 17.11 4.05 7.91
CA GLN A 327 18.52 3.68 8.08
C GLN A 327 18.87 3.40 9.54
N ASN A 328 18.38 4.21 10.48
CA ASN A 328 18.55 3.96 11.90
C ASN A 328 17.86 2.65 12.32
N PHE A 329 16.66 2.39 11.81
CA PHE A 329 15.97 1.11 12.04
C PHE A 329 16.76 -0.08 11.49
N ARG A 330 17.33 0.03 10.28
CA ARG A 330 18.24 -0.97 9.70
C ARG A 330 19.45 -1.22 10.59
N GLN A 331 20.08 -0.17 11.11
CA GLN A 331 21.22 -0.30 12.02
C GLN A 331 20.83 -1.04 13.30
N LYS A 332 19.67 -0.73 13.88
CA LYS A 332 19.14 -1.44 15.05
C LYS A 332 18.87 -2.92 14.78
N LEU A 333 18.33 -3.26 13.60
CA LEU A 333 18.18 -4.66 13.17
C LEU A 333 19.54 -5.37 13.00
N ASN A 334 20.58 -4.62 12.65
CA ASN A 334 21.95 -5.14 12.51
C ASN A 334 22.78 -5.10 13.81
N LEU A 335 22.22 -4.70 14.95
CA LEU A 335 22.90 -4.77 16.26
C LEU A 335 22.90 -6.18 16.89
N GLU A 336 22.41 -7.20 16.18
CA GLU A 336 22.57 -8.61 16.56
C GLU A 336 23.23 -9.48 15.47
N THR A 337 23.88 -8.88 14.47
CA THR A 337 24.75 -9.63 13.55
C THR A 337 26.07 -8.91 13.36
N ALA A 338 26.90 -8.88 14.41
CA ALA A 338 28.33 -8.96 14.17
C ALA A 338 28.60 -10.37 13.61
N PRO A 339 29.41 -10.55 12.56
CA PRO A 339 29.98 -11.87 12.32
C PRO A 339 30.70 -12.26 13.61
N ALA A 340 30.53 -13.51 14.05
CA ALA A 340 31.43 -14.07 15.05
C ALA A 340 32.85 -13.78 14.58
N SER A 341 33.60 -13.06 15.40
CA SER A 341 35.03 -12.93 15.21
C SER A 341 35.59 -14.35 15.20
N ASP A 342 36.01 -14.82 14.03
CA ASP A 342 36.92 -15.95 13.91
C ASP A 342 38.27 -15.49 14.47
N ASP A 343 38.36 -15.42 15.80
CA ASP A 343 39.59 -15.48 16.57
C ASP A 343 39.53 -16.78 17.38
N GLU A 344 40.13 -17.82 16.82
CA GLU A 344 40.93 -18.87 17.49
C GLU A 344 41.41 -19.83 16.37
N GLU A 345 42.63 -19.62 15.87
CA GLU A 345 43.85 -20.26 16.35
C GLU A 345 44.14 -21.63 15.69
N VAL A 346 45.28 -21.66 14.98
CA VAL A 346 46.33 -22.68 15.15
C VAL A 346 46.06 -24.09 14.57
N PHE A 347 46.39 -24.29 13.28
CA PHE A 347 47.59 -25.03 12.78
C PHE A 347 47.57 -25.20 11.25
#